data_AF-A0A9W6JRH1-F1
#
_entry.id   AF-A0A9W6JRH1-F1
#
_cell.length_a   1.000
_cell.length_b   1.000
_cell.length_c   1.000
_cell.angle_alpha   90.00
_cell.angle_beta   90.00
_cell.angle_gamma   90.00
#
_symmetry.space_group_name_H-M   'P 1'
#
loop_
_entity.id
_entity.type
_entity.pdbx_description
1 polymer ?
#
loop_
_entity_poly.entity_id
_entity_poly.type
_entity_poly.pdbx_seq_one_letter_code
_entity_poly.pdbx_strand_id
1 'polypeptide(L)'
;MALFHFARAARTSALLAAGAAVALGCASSAFAASGVALELNRFEPRDKACRISLVANNTTDKALDSLKLDLVFFDKQGVISRRLAVEAGPLRASKTTVKLFEATEIACDEVSRVLLNDVTSCGAGAGEDCLALVGVTSRVKDVEFSK
;
A
#
# COMPACT_ATOMS: atom_id res chain seq x y z
N MET A 1 -5.72 39.57 -85.04
CA MET A 1 -5.31 38.49 -85.97
C MET A 1 -5.23 37.20 -85.18
N ALA A 2 -6.02 36.21 -85.60
CA ALA A 2 -6.01 34.77 -85.23
C ALA A 2 -6.35 34.32 -83.78
N LEU A 3 -7.41 33.51 -83.72
CA LEU A 3 -7.81 32.56 -82.67
C LEU A 3 -6.80 31.39 -82.53
N PHE A 4 -6.97 30.57 -81.46
CA PHE A 4 -6.91 29.08 -81.37
C PHE A 4 -6.42 28.68 -79.95
N HIS A 5 -7.32 28.34 -79.02
CA HIS A 5 -7.85 26.99 -78.65
C HIS A 5 -6.86 26.00 -77.99
N PHE A 6 -7.15 25.74 -76.70
CA PHE A 6 -7.08 24.50 -75.90
C PHE A 6 -5.82 23.61 -75.85
N ALA A 7 -5.33 23.38 -74.63
CA ALA A 7 -5.22 22.02 -74.06
C ALA A 7 -5.13 22.06 -72.52
N ARG A 8 -6.01 21.33 -71.85
CA ARG A 8 -6.07 21.10 -70.40
C ARG A 8 -5.19 19.87 -70.08
N ALA A 9 -4.35 19.92 -69.06
CA ALA A 9 -3.82 18.70 -68.44
C ALA A 9 -3.70 18.92 -66.92
N ALA A 10 -4.61 18.29 -66.18
CA ALA A 10 -4.61 18.23 -64.74
C ALA A 10 -3.42 17.39 -64.25
N ARG A 11 -2.73 17.83 -63.19
CA ARG A 11 -1.90 16.96 -62.36
C ARG A 11 -2.20 17.20 -60.90
N THR A 12 -2.43 16.08 -60.26
CA THR A 12 -3.04 15.82 -58.96
C THR A 12 -2.12 16.07 -57.78
N SER A 13 -2.77 16.39 -56.67
CA SER A 13 -2.31 16.66 -55.31
C SER A 13 -1.30 15.68 -54.70
N ALA A 14 -0.46 16.19 -53.80
CA ALA A 14 -0.09 15.50 -52.56
C ALA A 14 0.44 16.52 -51.52
N LEU A 15 -0.38 16.83 -50.51
CA LEU A 15 0.02 17.50 -49.27
C LEU A 15 0.57 16.42 -48.32
N LEU A 16 1.80 16.58 -47.83
CA LEU A 16 2.28 15.85 -46.64
C LEU A 16 2.43 16.84 -45.48
N ALA A 17 1.51 16.73 -44.51
CA ALA A 17 1.61 17.40 -43.21
C ALA A 17 2.33 16.44 -42.23
N ALA A 18 3.46 16.87 -41.67
CA ALA A 18 4.20 16.14 -40.65
C ALA A 18 3.62 16.47 -39.26
N GLY A 19 2.96 15.49 -38.62
CA GLY A 19 2.50 15.57 -37.23
C GLY A 19 3.58 15.12 -36.25
N ALA A 20 3.92 15.98 -35.29
CA ALA A 20 4.79 15.66 -34.17
C ALA A 20 4.02 14.90 -33.09
N ALA A 21 4.44 13.66 -32.79
CA ALA A 21 3.86 12.83 -31.74
C ALA A 21 4.45 13.18 -30.37
N VAL A 22 3.62 13.64 -29.44
CA VAL A 22 3.96 13.81 -28.02
C VAL A 22 3.76 12.47 -27.32
N ALA A 23 4.84 11.80 -26.93
CA ALA A 23 4.78 10.59 -26.11
C ALA A 23 4.61 10.99 -24.63
N LEU A 24 3.39 10.92 -24.12
CA LEU A 24 3.15 10.92 -22.66
C LEU A 24 3.49 9.52 -22.13
N GLY A 25 4.62 9.39 -21.46
CA GLY A 25 4.96 8.20 -20.69
C GLY A 25 4.08 8.13 -19.43
N CYS A 26 3.21 7.13 -19.35
CA CYS A 26 2.54 6.76 -18.10
C CYS A 26 3.57 6.20 -17.11
N ALA A 27 3.88 6.95 -16.06
CA ALA A 27 4.55 6.41 -14.89
C ALA A 27 3.52 5.59 -14.07
N SER A 28 3.48 4.27 -14.29
CA SER A 28 2.75 3.37 -13.40
C SER A 28 3.53 3.22 -12.10
N SER A 29 3.03 3.80 -11.01
CA SER A 29 3.51 3.51 -9.66
C SER A 29 3.21 2.03 -9.36
N ALA A 30 4.22 1.17 -9.49
CA ALA A 30 4.13 -0.22 -9.06
C ALA A 30 4.04 -0.26 -7.53
N PHE A 31 2.83 -0.25 -6.98
CA PHE A 31 2.60 -0.86 -5.67
C PHE A 31 2.98 -2.33 -5.83
N ALA A 32 4.10 -2.73 -5.23
CA ALA A 32 4.44 -4.14 -5.10
C ALA A 32 3.19 -4.84 -4.54
N ALA A 33 2.64 -5.79 -5.30
CA ALA A 33 1.40 -6.48 -4.95
C ALA A 33 1.63 -7.23 -3.63
N SER A 34 1.28 -6.59 -2.52
CA SER A 34 1.42 -7.14 -1.19
C SER A 34 0.35 -8.21 -1.01
N GLY A 35 0.75 -9.44 -0.69
CA GLY A 35 -0.19 -10.56 -0.46
C GLY A 35 -1.05 -10.37 0.80
N VAL A 36 -0.58 -9.55 1.73
CA VAL A 36 -1.35 -9.14 2.91
C VAL A 36 -1.27 -7.64 3.08
N ALA A 37 -2.42 -6.97 3.13
CA ALA A 37 -2.50 -5.55 3.47
C ALA A 37 -2.93 -5.40 4.94
N LEU A 38 -2.16 -4.64 5.72
CA LEU A 38 -2.47 -4.28 7.10
C LEU A 38 -2.82 -2.79 7.18
N GLU A 39 -4.00 -2.49 7.70
CA GLU A 39 -4.44 -1.12 7.93
C GLU A 39 -4.56 -0.86 9.43
N LEU A 40 -3.82 0.12 9.93
CA LEU A 40 -4.03 0.69 11.26
C LEU A 40 -5.34 1.50 11.23
N ASN A 41 -6.42 0.94 11.75
CA ASN A 41 -7.75 1.46 11.48
C ASN A 41 -8.26 2.40 12.58
N ARG A 42 -8.10 2.01 13.85
CA ARG A 42 -8.65 2.77 14.98
C ARG A 42 -7.86 2.60 16.26
N PHE A 43 -7.63 3.71 16.94
CA PHE A 43 -7.14 3.76 18.32
C PHE A 43 -8.29 4.15 19.26
N GLU A 44 -8.41 3.43 20.37
CA GLU A 44 -9.40 3.69 21.40
C GLU A 44 -8.74 3.72 22.78
N PRO A 45 -8.75 4.87 23.47
CA PRO A 45 -8.17 4.98 24.81
C PRO A 45 -8.76 3.97 25.80
N ARG A 46 -7.90 3.36 26.60
CA ARG A 46 -8.21 2.56 27.79
C ARG A 46 -7.31 3.04 28.92
N ASP A 47 -7.72 2.87 30.18
CA ASP A 47 -7.08 3.49 31.35
C ASP A 47 -5.55 3.65 31.26
N LYS A 48 -4.82 2.54 31.13
CA LYS A 48 -3.36 2.54 30.94
C LYS A 48 -2.97 1.78 29.67
N ALA A 49 -3.81 1.80 28.64
CA ALA A 49 -3.57 1.07 27.41
C ALA A 49 -4.19 1.78 26.20
N CYS A 50 -3.66 1.49 25.02
CA CYS A 50 -4.32 1.83 23.78
C CYS A 50 -4.91 0.58 23.14
N ARG A 51 -6.24 0.54 22.97
CA ARG A 51 -6.87 -0.52 22.18
C ARG A 51 -6.75 -0.17 20.71
N ILE A 52 -6.13 -1.07 19.95
CA ILE A 52 -5.79 -0.86 18.55
C ILE A 52 -6.55 -1.88 17.70
N SER A 53 -7.24 -1.38 16.68
CA SER A 53 -7.86 -2.19 15.64
C SER A 53 -6.98 -2.18 14.39
N LEU A 54 -6.53 -3.37 13.98
CA LEU A 54 -5.91 -3.64 12.68
C LEU A 54 -6.92 -4.30 11.75
N VAL A 55 -6.99 -3.86 10.50
CA VAL A 55 -7.69 -4.58 9.44
C VAL A 55 -6.64 -5.30 8.60
N ALA A 56 -6.67 -6.63 8.62
CA ALA A 56 -5.81 -7.47 7.81
C ALA A 56 -6.58 -8.02 6.62
N ASN A 57 -6.13 -7.73 5.41
CA ASN A 57 -6.68 -8.26 4.17
C ASN A 57 -5.69 -9.22 3.53
N ASN A 58 -5.94 -10.52 3.66
CA ASN A 58 -5.18 -11.55 2.96
C ASN A 58 -5.77 -11.71 1.55
N THR A 59 -5.04 -11.24 0.54
CA THR A 59 -5.42 -11.32 -0.87
C THR A 59 -4.88 -12.58 -1.55
N THR A 60 -4.08 -13.37 -0.85
CA THR A 60 -3.56 -14.66 -1.35
C THR A 60 -4.63 -15.75 -1.30
N ASP A 61 -4.41 -16.79 -2.08
CA ASP A 61 -5.20 -18.04 -2.10
C ASP A 61 -4.85 -19.00 -0.95
N LYS A 62 -3.86 -18.65 -0.12
CA LYS A 62 -3.41 -19.44 1.03
C LYS A 62 -3.90 -18.85 2.35
N ALA A 63 -4.31 -19.70 3.28
CA ALA A 63 -4.51 -19.28 4.65
C ALA A 63 -3.15 -19.12 5.35
N LEU A 64 -3.07 -18.16 6.28
CA LEU A 64 -1.94 -18.00 7.18
C LEU A 64 -2.38 -18.39 8.59
N ASP A 65 -1.84 -19.46 9.13
CA ASP A 65 -2.19 -19.92 10.49
C ASP A 65 -1.65 -18.99 11.59
N SER A 66 -0.61 -18.22 11.26
CA SER A 66 -0.03 -17.17 12.11
C SER A 66 0.44 -16.02 11.24
N LEU A 67 0.42 -14.80 11.81
CA LEU A 67 1.07 -13.60 11.31
C LEU A 67 1.50 -12.76 12.52
N LYS A 68 2.70 -13.04 13.05
CA LYS A 68 3.27 -12.32 14.21
C LYS A 68 4.07 -11.12 13.75
N LEU A 69 3.55 -9.94 14.08
CA LEU A 69 4.11 -8.65 13.77
C LEU A 69 5.01 -8.20 14.91
N ASP A 70 6.17 -7.67 14.59
CA ASP A 70 6.99 -6.91 15.52
C ASP A 70 6.75 -5.42 15.28
N LEU A 71 6.01 -4.79 16.18
CA LEU A 71 5.57 -3.40 16.06
C LEU A 71 6.35 -2.50 17.00
N VAL A 72 6.89 -1.40 16.47
CA VAL A 72 7.55 -0.34 17.25
C VAL A 72 6.67 0.90 17.25
N PHE A 73 6.40 1.42 18.44
CA PHE A 73 5.59 2.60 18.67
C PHE A 73 6.50 3.78 18.98
N PHE A 74 6.28 4.90 18.29
CA PHE A 74 6.99 6.14 18.50
C PHE A 74 6.06 7.18 19.12
N ASP A 75 6.57 7.94 20.08
CA ASP A 75 5.87 9.06 20.69
C ASP A 75 5.86 10.32 19.79
N LYS A 76 5.25 11.41 20.25
CA LYS A 76 5.20 12.69 19.51
C LYS A 76 6.57 13.34 19.28
N GLN A 77 7.60 12.93 20.01
CA GLN A 77 8.97 13.40 19.81
C GLN A 77 9.73 12.52 18.80
N GLY A 78 9.10 11.46 18.28
CA GLY A 78 9.71 10.51 17.36
C GLY A 78 10.65 9.53 18.06
N VAL A 79 10.56 9.39 19.39
CA VAL A 79 11.34 8.46 20.19
C VAL A 79 10.54 7.17 20.39
N ILE A 80 11.23 6.03 20.41
CA ILE A 80 10.58 4.74 20.66
C ILE A 80 10.02 4.74 22.09
N SER A 81 8.71 4.64 22.20
CA SER A 81 8.03 4.51 23.49
C SER A 81 7.88 3.05 23.89
N ARG A 82 7.59 2.14 22.93
CA ARG A 82 7.41 0.70 23.16
C ARG A 82 7.68 -0.13 21.89
N ARG A 83 7.97 -1.42 22.09
CA ARG A 83 8.04 -2.45 21.04
C ARG A 83 7.22 -3.66 21.49
N LEU A 84 6.33 -4.16 20.63
CA LEU A 84 5.38 -5.23 20.94
C LEU A 84 5.36 -6.27 19.82
N ALA A 85 5.33 -7.54 20.21
CA ALA A 85 4.98 -8.64 19.31
C ALA A 85 3.45 -8.85 19.33
N VAL A 86 2.80 -8.77 18.18
CA VAL A 86 1.34 -8.86 18.03
C VAL A 86 0.97 -9.99 17.07
N GLU A 87 0.12 -10.92 17.51
CA GLU A 87 -0.45 -11.95 16.63
C GLU A 87 -1.64 -11.38 15.85
N ALA A 88 -1.45 -11.10 14.57
CA ALA A 88 -2.48 -10.66 13.63
C ALA A 88 -3.13 -11.83 12.86
N GLY A 89 -2.61 -13.05 13.01
CA GLY A 89 -3.21 -14.28 12.50
C GLY A 89 -4.25 -14.90 13.45
N PRO A 90 -4.87 -16.03 13.06
CA PRO A 90 -4.87 -16.59 11.72
C PRO A 90 -5.63 -15.69 10.73
N LEU A 91 -5.26 -15.78 9.45
CA LEU A 91 -5.90 -15.10 8.32
C LEU A 91 -6.34 -16.12 7.27
N ARG A 92 -7.64 -16.18 6.99
CA ARG A 92 -8.17 -17.04 5.91
C ARG A 92 -7.75 -16.51 4.54
N ALA A 93 -7.60 -17.41 3.57
CA ALA A 93 -7.40 -17.05 2.17
C ALA A 93 -8.52 -16.12 1.67
N SER A 94 -8.16 -15.14 0.85
CA SER A 94 -9.09 -14.20 0.21
C SER A 94 -10.08 -13.55 1.18
N LYS A 95 -9.63 -13.20 2.40
CA LYS A 95 -10.51 -12.70 3.46
C LYS A 95 -9.91 -11.52 4.21
N THR A 96 -10.73 -10.49 4.35
CA THR A 96 -10.51 -9.41 5.32
C THR A 96 -10.95 -9.82 6.71
N THR A 97 -10.08 -9.60 7.69
CA THR A 97 -10.32 -9.86 9.11
C THR A 97 -9.92 -8.64 9.94
N VAL A 98 -10.70 -8.33 10.98
CA VAL A 98 -10.34 -7.30 11.95
C VAL A 98 -9.70 -7.96 13.16
N LYS A 99 -8.58 -7.41 13.61
CA LYS A 99 -7.83 -7.86 14.79
C LYS A 99 -7.76 -6.71 15.78
N LEU A 100 -8.04 -7.03 17.04
CA LEU A 100 -7.95 -6.07 18.13
C LEU A 100 -6.86 -6.54 19.09
N PHE A 101 -6.03 -5.61 19.53
CA PHE A 101 -5.06 -5.86 20.59
C PHE A 101 -4.96 -4.65 21.51
N GLU A 102 -4.48 -4.88 22.72
CA GLU A 102 -4.24 -3.82 23.69
C GLU A 102 -2.74 -3.59 23.84
N ALA A 103 -2.31 -2.37 23.55
CA ALA A 103 -0.96 -1.91 23.83
C ALA A 103 -0.95 -1.28 25.23
N THR A 104 -0.62 -2.09 26.23
CA THR A 104 -0.49 -1.62 27.61
C THR A 104 0.66 -0.63 27.75
N GLU A 105 0.52 0.33 28.66
CA GLU A 105 1.48 1.41 28.91
C GLU A 105 1.71 2.36 27.74
N ILE A 106 0.81 2.35 26.74
CA ILE A 106 0.79 3.31 25.64
C ILE A 106 -0.51 4.12 25.74
N ALA A 107 -0.40 5.44 25.85
CA ALA A 107 -1.53 6.35 25.68
C ALA A 107 -1.78 6.57 24.18
N CYS A 108 -3.01 6.38 23.72
CA CYS A 108 -3.32 6.43 22.28
C CYS A 108 -2.99 7.77 21.62
N ASP A 109 -3.15 8.87 22.36
CA ASP A 109 -2.92 10.24 21.92
C ASP A 109 -1.44 10.62 21.84
N GLU A 110 -0.56 9.87 22.51
CA GLU A 110 0.89 10.10 22.49
C GLU A 110 1.59 9.44 21.29
N VAL A 111 0.95 8.50 20.59
CA VAL A 111 1.55 7.80 19.45
C VAL A 111 1.58 8.71 18.22
N SER A 112 2.73 8.87 17.58
CA SER A 112 2.88 9.57 16.28
C SER A 112 3.06 8.62 15.10
N ARG A 113 3.66 7.45 15.35
CA ARG A 113 3.99 6.49 14.31
C ARG A 113 4.05 5.08 14.88
N VAL A 114 3.59 4.14 14.08
CA VAL A 114 3.81 2.71 14.26
C VAL A 114 4.71 2.25 13.11
N LEU A 115 5.71 1.45 13.43
CA LEU A 115 6.59 0.79 12.47
C LEU A 115 6.36 -0.71 12.56
N LEU A 116 6.06 -1.36 11.45
CA LEU A 116 6.21 -2.80 11.30
C LEU A 116 7.70 -3.09 11.11
N ASN A 117 8.39 -3.38 12.21
CA ASN A 117 9.83 -3.60 12.19
C ASN A 117 10.20 -4.97 11.60
N ASP A 118 9.38 -5.99 11.85
CA ASP A 118 9.59 -7.33 11.31
C ASP A 118 8.29 -8.16 11.29
N VAL A 119 8.28 -9.27 10.56
CA VAL A 119 7.28 -10.33 10.66
C VAL A 119 7.98 -11.61 11.13
N THR A 120 7.89 -11.89 12.42
CA THR A 120 8.63 -12.97 13.09
C THR A 120 8.07 -14.36 12.81
N SER A 121 6.84 -14.45 12.29
CA SER A 121 6.19 -15.68 11.85
C SER A 121 5.06 -15.31 10.91
N CYS A 122 5.03 -15.86 9.71
CA CYS A 122 3.82 -15.97 8.93
C CYS A 122 3.73 -17.41 8.44
N GLY A 123 2.56 -18.04 8.48
CA GLY A 123 2.38 -19.49 8.17
C GLY A 123 2.76 -19.94 6.75
N ALA A 124 3.53 -19.14 6.03
CA ALA A 124 4.27 -19.44 4.83
C ALA A 124 5.35 -20.51 5.09
N GLY A 125 5.76 -21.24 4.04
CA GLY A 125 6.77 -22.29 4.17
C GLY A 125 8.12 -21.76 4.62
N ALA A 126 9.01 -22.66 5.08
CA ALA A 126 10.36 -22.27 5.50
C ALA A 126 11.10 -21.51 4.39
N GLY A 127 11.62 -20.32 4.71
CA GLY A 127 12.42 -19.49 3.79
C GLY A 127 11.65 -18.40 3.03
N GLU A 128 10.34 -18.23 3.25
CA GLU A 128 9.59 -17.10 2.70
C GLU A 128 9.85 -15.81 3.50
N ASP A 129 10.16 -14.71 2.80
CA ASP A 129 10.26 -13.37 3.39
C ASP A 129 8.84 -12.83 3.65
N CYS A 130 8.32 -13.15 4.83
CA CYS A 130 7.02 -12.70 5.30
C CYS A 130 6.87 -11.18 5.33
N LEU A 131 7.95 -10.44 5.61
CA LEU A 131 7.92 -9.00 5.69
C LEU A 131 7.71 -8.39 4.30
N ALA A 132 8.31 -8.96 3.26
CA ALA A 132 8.11 -8.54 1.88
C ALA A 132 6.65 -8.69 1.41
N LEU A 133 5.90 -9.67 1.94
CA LEU A 133 4.50 -9.91 1.58
C LEU A 133 3.52 -8.88 2.16
N VAL A 134 3.93 -8.12 3.19
CA VAL A 134 3.05 -7.23 3.93
C VAL A 134 3.16 -5.78 3.43
N GLY A 135 2.02 -5.20 3.10
CA GLY A 135 1.85 -3.76 2.88
C GLY A 135 1.14 -3.12 4.06
N VAL A 136 1.47 -1.87 4.40
CA VAL A 136 0.90 -1.14 5.54
C VAL A 136 0.25 0.17 5.13
N THR A 137 -0.87 0.51 5.78
CA THR A 137 -1.56 1.81 5.64
C THR A 137 -2.14 2.25 6.98
N SER A 138 -2.44 3.54 7.13
CA SER A 138 -3.11 4.06 8.33
C SER A 138 -4.36 4.85 7.98
N ARG A 139 -5.42 4.69 8.78
CA ARG A 139 -6.59 5.58 8.84
C ARG A 139 -6.64 6.40 10.11
N VAL A 140 -5.74 6.14 11.06
CA VAL A 140 -5.68 6.89 12.32
C VAL A 140 -5.10 8.26 12.02
N LYS A 141 -5.87 9.31 12.33
CA LYS A 141 -5.46 10.69 12.09
C LYS A 141 -4.15 10.99 12.83
N ASP A 142 -3.22 11.64 12.15
CA ASP A 142 -1.93 12.07 12.70
C ASP A 142 -1.06 10.91 13.25
N VAL A 143 -1.32 9.67 12.81
CA VAL A 143 -0.51 8.48 13.12
C VAL A 143 -0.10 7.78 11.84
N GLU A 144 1.19 7.79 11.54
CA GLU A 144 1.77 7.07 10.42
C GLU A 144 1.86 5.56 10.73
N PHE A 145 1.64 4.71 9.72
CA PHE A 145 2.02 3.29 9.78
C PHE A 145 3.03 3.00 8.66
N SER A 146 4.25 2.64 9.02
CA SER A 146 5.40 2.45 8.13
C SER A 146 5.99 1.05 8.25
N LYS A 147 6.76 0.61 7.24
CA LYS A 147 7.51 -0.64 7.21
C LYS A 147 8.95 -0.33 6.80
#